data_AF-A0A7J9E7A8-F1
#
_entry.id   AF-A0A7J9E7A8-F1
#
_cell.length_a   1.000
_cell.length_b   1.000
_cell.length_c   1.000
_cell.angle_alpha   90.00
_cell.angle_beta   90.00
_cell.angle_gamma   90.00
#
_symmetry.space_group_name_H-M   'P 1'
#
loop_
_entity.id
_entity.type
_entity.pdbx_description
1 polymer ?
#
loop_
_entity_poly.entity_id
_entity_poly.type
_entity_poly.pdbx_seq_one_letter_code
_entity_poly.pdbx_strand_id
1 'polypeptide(L)'
;SCVPKTKGKVPKRVHKAEREKLKREHLNELFLDLANALDPNQPNNGKASILCEATRLLKELFGQIESLKKENASLVNVEKNELQEENSTLETQIRELKSEIGTRVAQSKPDLNEPPPLPSQFHGDHHPGLPAVEPVPQQPSALLVVPIHPDIQTYPTPDSGTQQQPAPKTNCVVSKPHARYPTPADSWPSQLLGKQ
;
A
#
# COMPACT_ATOMS: atom_id res chain seq x y z
N SER A 1 -84.42 10.25 29.94
CA SER A 1 -83.99 8.85 29.73
C SER A 1 -82.56 8.87 29.22
N CYS A 2 -81.59 8.47 30.06
CA CYS A 2 -80.17 8.48 29.70
C CYS A 2 -79.79 7.13 29.11
N VAL A 3 -79.36 7.12 27.85
CA VAL A 3 -78.83 5.92 27.17
C VAL A 3 -77.34 5.78 27.53
N PRO A 4 -76.86 4.63 28.05
CA PRO A 4 -75.44 4.43 28.27
C PRO A 4 -74.76 4.11 26.93
N LYS A 5 -73.81 4.97 26.52
CA LYS A 5 -72.87 4.67 25.44
C LYS A 5 -71.93 3.53 25.89
N THR A 6 -72.17 2.31 25.41
CA THR A 6 -71.21 1.22 25.53
C THR A 6 -70.01 1.54 24.64
N LYS A 7 -68.93 2.03 25.24
CA LYS A 7 -67.61 2.12 24.58
C LYS A 7 -67.20 0.68 24.23
N GLY A 8 -67.32 0.34 22.95
CA GLY A 8 -66.95 -0.96 22.41
C GLY A 8 -65.49 -1.26 22.74
N LYS A 9 -65.26 -2.18 23.67
CA LYS A 9 -63.94 -2.71 23.96
C LYS A 9 -63.53 -3.54 22.75
N VAL A 10 -62.66 -2.99 21.91
CA VAL A 10 -62.05 -3.73 20.80
C VAL A 10 -61.46 -5.01 21.39
N PRO A 11 -61.84 -6.21 20.88
CA PRO A 11 -61.43 -7.47 21.49
C PRO A 11 -59.90 -7.51 21.66
N LYS A 12 -59.41 -7.91 22.84
CA LYS A 12 -57.96 -7.98 23.17
C LYS A 12 -57.12 -8.68 22.10
N ARG A 13 -57.74 -9.61 21.35
CA ARG A 13 -57.14 -10.34 20.23
C ARG A 13 -56.79 -9.44 19.04
N VAL A 14 -57.60 -8.43 18.72
CA VAL A 14 -57.35 -7.49 17.61
C VAL A 14 -56.13 -6.62 17.93
N HIS A 15 -56.06 -6.07 19.14
CA HIS A 15 -54.87 -5.33 19.61
C HIS A 15 -53.59 -6.19 19.61
N LYS A 16 -53.70 -7.48 19.92
CA LYS A 16 -52.57 -8.42 19.84
C LYS A 16 -52.14 -8.66 18.39
N ALA A 17 -53.09 -8.82 17.48
CA ALA A 17 -52.82 -9.02 16.06
C ALA A 17 -52.15 -7.79 15.43
N GLU A 18 -52.63 -6.57 15.73
CA GLU A 18 -52.02 -5.33 15.23
C GLU A 18 -50.59 -5.13 15.74
N ARG A 19 -50.36 -5.39 17.03
CA ARG A 19 -49.00 -5.33 17.59
C ARG A 19 -48.05 -6.33 16.92
N GLU A 20 -48.51 -7.54 16.65
CA GLU A 20 -47.71 -8.56 15.95
C GLU A 20 -47.48 -8.21 14.48
N LYS A 21 -48.47 -7.61 13.81
CA LYS A 21 -48.32 -7.11 12.43
C LYS A 21 -47.20 -6.08 12.36
N LEU A 22 -47.23 -5.06 13.23
CA LEU A 22 -46.18 -4.02 13.26
C LEU A 22 -44.79 -4.61 13.53
N LYS A 23 -44.71 -5.61 14.43
CA LYS A 23 -43.46 -6.33 14.71
C LYS A 23 -42.93 -7.06 13.47
N ARG A 24 -43.80 -7.72 12.70
CA ARG A 24 -43.41 -8.42 11.46
C ARG A 24 -43.03 -7.48 10.34
N GLU A 25 -43.74 -6.37 10.20
CA GLU A 25 -43.40 -5.31 9.24
C GLU A 25 -41.99 -4.78 9.54
N HIS A 26 -41.72 -4.39 10.79
CA HIS A 26 -40.39 -3.95 11.18
C HIS A 26 -39.29 -5.01 10.92
N LEU A 27 -39.54 -6.28 11.25
CA LEU A 27 -38.57 -7.34 10.97
C LEU A 27 -38.36 -7.54 9.45
N ASN A 28 -39.40 -7.39 8.64
CA ASN A 28 -39.27 -7.48 7.19
C ASN A 28 -38.42 -6.33 6.62
N GLU A 29 -38.56 -5.11 7.14
CA GLU A 29 -37.69 -3.99 6.77
C GLU A 29 -36.22 -4.32 7.07
N LEU A 30 -35.92 -4.88 8.24
CA LEU A 30 -34.54 -5.31 8.57
C LEU A 30 -34.00 -6.38 7.62
N PHE A 31 -34.84 -7.32 7.18
CA PHE A 31 -34.44 -8.31 6.17
C PHE A 31 -34.20 -7.68 4.79
N LEU A 32 -34.98 -6.66 4.44
CA LEU A 32 -34.83 -5.93 3.19
C LEU A 32 -33.53 -5.11 3.20
N ASP A 33 -33.27 -4.38 4.28
CA ASP A 33 -32.03 -3.63 4.49
C ASP A 33 -30.81 -4.54 4.43
N LEU A 34 -30.87 -5.69 5.11
CA LEU A 34 -29.80 -6.69 5.07
C LEU A 34 -29.59 -7.23 3.64
N ALA A 35 -30.65 -7.56 2.92
CA ALA A 35 -30.54 -8.03 1.54
C ALA A 35 -29.88 -6.99 0.63
N ASN A 36 -30.28 -5.72 0.75
CA ASN A 36 -29.71 -4.61 -0.01
C ASN A 36 -28.23 -4.38 0.31
N ALA A 37 -27.80 -4.64 1.55
CA ALA A 37 -26.41 -4.50 1.97
C ALA A 37 -25.48 -5.63 1.48
N LEU A 38 -26.02 -6.82 1.17
CA LEU A 38 -25.20 -7.96 0.74
C LEU A 38 -24.81 -7.85 -0.73
N ASP A 39 -25.79 -7.77 -1.62
CA ASP A 39 -25.58 -7.48 -3.04
C ASP A 39 -26.95 -7.10 -3.65
N PRO A 40 -27.16 -5.85 -4.08
CA PRO A 40 -28.41 -5.44 -4.70
C PRO A 40 -28.70 -6.14 -6.03
N ASN A 41 -27.71 -6.81 -6.64
CA ASN A 41 -27.86 -7.49 -7.93
C ASN A 41 -28.16 -8.99 -7.79
N GLN A 42 -28.11 -9.55 -6.57
CA GLN A 42 -28.36 -10.97 -6.35
C GLN A 42 -29.86 -11.22 -6.12
N PRO A 43 -30.48 -12.20 -6.81
CA PRO A 43 -31.88 -12.54 -6.56
C PRO A 43 -32.07 -12.99 -5.11
N ASN A 44 -33.04 -12.36 -4.44
CA ASN A 44 -33.34 -12.58 -3.03
C ASN A 44 -34.06 -13.93 -2.83
N ASN A 45 -33.29 -15.00 -2.66
CA ASN A 45 -33.77 -16.39 -2.52
C ASN A 45 -34.45 -16.71 -1.17
N GLY A 46 -34.98 -15.71 -0.48
CA GLY A 46 -35.69 -15.84 0.80
C GLY A 46 -34.84 -15.59 2.04
N LYS A 47 -35.51 -15.49 3.20
CA LYS A 47 -34.93 -15.05 4.49
C LYS A 47 -33.77 -15.92 4.98
N ALA A 48 -33.86 -17.24 4.84
CA ALA A 48 -32.80 -18.14 5.25
C ALA A 48 -31.53 -17.92 4.41
N SER A 49 -31.69 -17.74 3.09
CA SER A 49 -30.59 -17.45 2.18
C SER A 49 -29.89 -16.14 2.55
N ILE A 50 -30.64 -15.08 2.84
CA ILE A 50 -30.08 -13.78 3.27
C ILE A 50 -29.20 -13.95 4.51
N LEU A 51 -29.66 -14.70 5.52
CA LEU A 51 -28.87 -14.94 6.73
C LEU A 51 -27.63 -15.81 6.47
N CYS A 52 -27.75 -16.84 5.64
CA CYS A 52 -26.63 -17.69 5.25
C CYS A 52 -25.56 -16.88 4.51
N GLU A 53 -25.95 -16.07 3.53
CA GLU A 53 -25.03 -15.22 2.76
C GLU A 53 -24.37 -14.15 3.65
N ALA A 54 -25.13 -13.48 4.51
CA ALA A 54 -24.57 -12.54 5.48
C ALA A 54 -23.54 -13.21 6.39
N THR A 55 -23.85 -14.40 6.90
CA THR A 55 -22.93 -15.15 7.76
C THR A 55 -21.66 -15.58 7.00
N ARG A 56 -21.82 -16.03 5.76
CA ARG A 56 -20.71 -16.42 4.88
C ARG A 56 -19.80 -15.23 4.60
N LEU A 57 -20.37 -14.10 4.19
CA LEU A 57 -19.64 -12.87 3.89
C LEU A 57 -18.90 -12.33 5.12
N LEU A 58 -19.54 -12.33 6.30
CA LEU A 58 -18.86 -11.93 7.54
C LEU A 58 -17.61 -12.78 7.82
N LYS A 59 -17.73 -14.10 7.69
CA LYS A 59 -16.59 -15.01 7.89
C LYS A 59 -15.47 -14.74 6.90
N GLU A 60 -15.83 -14.50 5.64
CA GLU A 60 -14.88 -14.17 4.58
C GLU A 60 -14.15 -12.86 4.87
N LEU A 61 -14.89 -11.79 5.20
CA LEU A 61 -14.31 -10.49 5.54
C LEU A 61 -13.42 -10.55 6.78
N PHE A 62 -13.81 -11.28 7.82
CA PHE A 62 -12.94 -11.52 8.97
C PHE A 62 -11.65 -12.24 8.58
N GLY A 63 -11.74 -13.25 7.69
CA GLY A 63 -10.57 -13.93 7.14
C GLY A 63 -9.64 -12.98 6.38
N GLN A 64 -10.21 -12.10 5.54
CA GLN A 64 -9.44 -11.10 4.79
C GLN A 64 -8.76 -10.09 5.73
N ILE A 65 -9.46 -9.60 6.76
CA ILE A 65 -8.90 -8.69 7.76
C ILE A 65 -7.72 -9.32 8.49
N GLU A 66 -7.85 -10.57 8.93
CA GLU A 66 -6.77 -11.26 9.63
C GLU A 66 -5.57 -11.56 8.70
N SER A 67 -5.83 -11.91 7.43
CA SER A 67 -4.77 -12.07 6.42
C SER A 67 -4.01 -10.77 6.19
N LEU A 68 -4.72 -9.65 5.97
CA LEU A 68 -4.12 -8.33 5.77
C LEU A 68 -3.31 -7.87 6.99
N LYS A 69 -3.83 -8.09 8.20
CA LYS A 69 -3.08 -7.78 9.43
C LYS A 69 -1.78 -8.57 9.52
N LYS A 70 -1.81 -9.86 9.16
CA LYS A 70 -0.61 -10.72 9.14
C LYS A 70 0.39 -10.26 8.08
N GLU A 71 -0.09 -9.96 6.87
CA GLU A 71 0.76 -9.47 5.77
C GLU A 71 1.40 -8.13 6.12
N ASN A 72 0.62 -7.18 6.64
CA ASN A 72 1.13 -5.88 7.07
C ASN A 72 2.18 -6.02 8.19
N ALA A 73 1.92 -6.86 9.20
CA ALA A 73 2.90 -7.12 10.25
C ALA A 73 4.18 -7.77 9.69
N SER A 74 4.07 -8.65 8.70
CA SER A 74 5.20 -9.25 8.02
C SER A 74 6.01 -8.22 7.25
N LEU A 75 5.35 -7.36 6.46
CA LEU A 75 5.98 -6.30 5.67
C LEU A 75 6.73 -5.31 6.56
N VAL A 76 6.09 -4.80 7.61
CA VAL A 76 6.70 -3.89 8.58
C VAL A 76 7.92 -4.51 9.25
N ASN A 77 7.87 -5.81 9.56
CA ASN A 77 9.00 -6.51 10.16
C ASN A 77 10.17 -6.69 9.17
N VAL A 78 9.86 -6.99 7.90
CA VAL A 78 10.88 -7.10 6.84
C VAL A 78 11.58 -5.75 6.66
N GLU A 79 10.84 -4.68 6.44
CA GLU A 79 11.39 -3.33 6.24
C GLU A 79 12.21 -2.89 7.47
N LYS A 80 11.72 -3.14 8.69
CA LYS A 80 12.47 -2.85 9.91
C LYS A 80 13.80 -3.59 9.96
N ASN A 81 13.82 -4.86 9.60
CA ASN A 81 15.03 -5.69 9.65
C ASN A 81 16.06 -5.25 8.60
N GLU A 82 15.60 -4.94 7.39
CA GLU A 82 16.44 -4.41 6.30
C GLU A 82 17.10 -3.08 6.72
N LEU A 83 16.30 -2.13 7.24
CA LEU A 83 16.84 -0.87 7.75
C LEU A 83 17.82 -1.06 8.93
N GLN A 84 17.56 -2.04 9.80
CA GLN A 84 18.45 -2.36 10.91
C GLN A 84 19.78 -2.96 10.43
N GLU A 85 19.75 -3.82 9.42
CA GLU A 85 20.94 -4.41 8.80
C GLU A 85 21.79 -3.33 8.11
N GLU A 86 21.17 -2.45 7.32
CA GLU A 86 21.84 -1.33 6.68
C GLU A 86 22.47 -0.38 7.71
N ASN A 87 21.73 -0.03 8.76
CA ASN A 87 22.25 0.83 9.83
C ASN A 87 23.44 0.19 10.55
N SER A 88 23.37 -1.10 10.89
CA SER A 88 24.49 -1.83 11.50
C SER A 88 25.73 -1.87 10.58
N THR A 89 25.52 -2.00 9.28
CA THR A 89 26.57 -1.96 8.27
C THR A 89 27.24 -0.58 8.24
N LEU A 90 26.45 0.49 8.20
CA LEU A 90 26.95 1.87 8.22
C LEU A 90 27.71 2.19 9.51
N GLU A 91 27.20 1.78 10.67
CA GLU A 91 27.90 1.96 11.95
C GLU A 91 29.26 1.26 11.96
N THR A 92 29.35 0.07 11.35
CA THR A 92 30.61 -0.67 11.24
C THR A 92 31.61 0.09 10.37
N GLN A 93 31.20 0.56 9.18
CA GLN A 93 32.05 1.36 8.30
C GLN A 93 32.51 2.66 8.98
N ILE A 94 31.62 3.33 9.74
CA ILE A 94 31.98 4.53 10.51
C ILE A 94 33.05 4.21 11.56
N ARG A 95 32.93 3.07 12.27
CA ARG A 95 33.94 2.65 13.26
C ARG A 95 35.28 2.36 12.60
N GLU A 96 35.28 1.64 11.48
CA GLU A 96 36.50 1.33 10.72
C GLU A 96 37.20 2.59 10.22
N LEU A 97 36.46 3.52 9.59
CA LEU A 97 37.01 4.79 9.12
C LEU A 97 37.54 5.66 10.26
N LYS A 98 36.85 5.70 11.41
CA LYS A 98 37.35 6.42 12.60
C LYS A 98 38.65 5.80 13.14
N SER A 99 38.74 4.47 13.14
CA SER A 99 39.97 3.76 13.51
C SER A 99 41.12 4.09 12.56
N GLU A 100 40.87 4.07 11.25
CA GLU A 100 41.85 4.40 10.20
C GLU A 100 42.35 5.86 10.29
N ILE A 101 41.45 6.80 10.60
CA ILE A 101 41.86 8.19 10.87
C ILE A 101 42.74 8.25 12.12
N GLY A 102 42.36 7.55 13.20
CA GLY A 102 43.13 7.50 14.44
C GLY A 102 44.55 6.93 14.25
N THR A 103 44.69 5.85 13.49
CA THR A 103 46.00 5.26 13.16
C THR A 103 46.85 6.20 12.32
N ARG A 104 46.28 6.85 11.29
CA ARG A 104 47.00 7.83 10.46
C ARG A 104 47.45 9.05 11.23
N VAL A 105 46.62 9.55 12.15
CA VAL A 105 46.98 10.68 13.03
C VAL A 105 48.09 10.29 14.01
N ALA A 106 48.09 9.06 14.51
CA ALA A 106 49.18 8.56 15.35
C ALA A 106 50.49 8.43 14.56
N GLN A 107 50.43 7.99 13.30
CA GLN A 107 51.58 7.86 12.41
C GLN A 107 52.13 9.21 11.91
N SER A 108 51.29 10.23 11.78
CA SER A 108 51.71 11.57 11.29
C SER A 108 52.29 12.48 12.37
N LYS A 109 52.37 12.02 13.63
CA LYS A 109 53.22 12.61 14.67
C LYS A 109 54.58 11.90 14.67
N PRO A 110 55.57 12.33 13.86
CA PRO A 110 56.93 11.84 14.03
C PRO A 110 57.48 12.31 15.39
N ASP A 111 58.20 11.43 16.08
CA ASP A 111 59.04 11.83 17.21
C ASP A 111 60.11 12.80 16.68
N LEU A 112 60.03 14.07 17.09
CA LEU A 112 60.97 15.12 16.68
C LEU A 112 62.36 14.96 17.31
N ASN A 113 62.63 13.86 18.03
CA ASN A 113 63.94 13.57 18.62
C ASN A 113 64.81 12.61 17.78
N GLU A 114 64.35 12.09 16.64
CA GLU A 114 65.19 11.20 15.81
C GLU A 114 66.01 11.98 14.75
N PRO A 115 67.34 11.75 14.68
CA PRO A 115 68.22 12.44 13.72
C PRO A 115 68.01 11.92 12.28
N PRO A 116 68.18 12.77 11.24
CA PRO A 116 67.86 12.39 9.86
C PRO A 116 68.85 11.36 9.29
N PRO A 117 68.40 10.35 8.53
CA PRO A 117 69.30 9.49 7.77
C PRO A 117 69.87 10.24 6.56
N LEU A 118 71.18 10.07 6.35
CA LEU A 118 72.00 10.74 5.34
C LEU A 118 71.69 10.21 3.92
N PRO A 119 71.68 11.06 2.87
CA PRO A 119 71.44 10.60 1.51
C PRO A 119 72.73 10.01 0.90
N SER A 120 72.68 8.75 0.44
CA SER A 120 73.72 8.16 -0.41
C SER A 120 73.24 8.11 -1.86
N GLN A 121 74.02 8.73 -2.73
CA GLN A 121 73.74 9.05 -4.12
C GLN A 121 74.43 8.02 -5.03
N PHE A 122 73.70 7.19 -5.79
CA PHE A 122 74.24 6.55 -7.02
C PHE A 122 73.13 6.21 -8.04
N HIS A 123 73.17 6.97 -9.14
CA HIS A 123 72.92 6.67 -10.55
C HIS A 123 71.92 5.59 -10.99
N GLY A 124 71.02 6.00 -11.89
CA GLY A 124 70.30 5.13 -12.82
C GLY A 124 69.32 5.94 -13.66
N ASP A 125 69.73 6.29 -14.88
CA ASP A 125 68.91 6.88 -15.94
C ASP A 125 67.57 6.17 -16.14
N HIS A 126 66.52 6.94 -16.47
CA HIS A 126 65.54 6.73 -17.56
C HIS A 126 64.23 7.50 -17.29
N HIS A 127 63.99 8.54 -18.08
CA HIS A 127 62.68 9.16 -18.31
C HIS A 127 62.11 8.63 -19.66
N PRO A 128 60.87 8.93 -20.10
CA PRO A 128 59.73 9.54 -19.39
C PRO A 128 58.38 8.80 -19.63
N GLY A 129 57.38 9.01 -18.79
CA GLY A 129 56.01 8.57 -19.08
C GLY A 129 54.97 9.17 -18.14
N LEU A 130 54.16 10.10 -18.65
CA LEU A 130 52.89 10.54 -18.08
C LEU A 130 51.85 10.52 -19.21
N PRO A 131 50.52 10.46 -18.96
CA PRO A 131 49.81 10.08 -17.74
C PRO A 131 48.88 8.87 -17.96
N ALA A 132 48.74 7.99 -16.97
CA ALA A 132 47.65 7.00 -16.98
C ALA A 132 46.40 7.63 -16.36
N VAL A 133 45.37 7.80 -17.18
CA VAL A 133 44.01 8.20 -16.77
C VAL A 133 43.50 7.21 -15.71
N GLU A 134 43.22 7.74 -14.53
CA GLU A 134 42.53 7.03 -13.47
C GLU A 134 41.04 6.84 -13.88
N PRO A 135 40.46 5.63 -13.78
CA PRO A 135 39.06 5.44 -14.10
C PRO A 135 38.20 6.05 -12.98
N VAL A 136 37.36 7.00 -13.36
CA VAL A 136 36.24 7.51 -12.56
C VAL A 136 35.40 6.32 -12.06
N PRO A 137 35.09 6.23 -10.75
CA PRO A 137 34.10 5.27 -10.27
C PRO A 137 32.74 5.63 -10.84
N GLN A 138 32.18 4.76 -11.67
CA GLN A 138 30.82 4.88 -12.17
C GLN A 138 29.86 4.92 -10.98
N GLN A 139 29.14 6.04 -10.81
CA GLN A 139 28.02 6.08 -9.88
C GLN A 139 26.99 5.04 -10.33
N PRO A 140 26.45 4.20 -9.43
CA PRO A 140 25.34 3.35 -9.78
C PRO A 140 24.13 4.24 -10.09
N SER A 141 23.61 4.07 -11.30
CA SER A 141 22.35 4.64 -11.76
C SER A 141 21.26 4.47 -10.70
N ALA A 142 20.69 5.58 -10.23
CA ALA A 142 19.58 5.58 -9.30
C ALA A 142 18.40 4.81 -9.91
N LEU A 143 18.10 3.63 -9.37
CA LEU A 143 16.90 2.88 -9.70
C LEU A 143 15.73 3.51 -8.95
N LEU A 144 14.99 4.36 -9.66
CA LEU A 144 13.71 4.91 -9.19
C LEU A 144 12.63 3.83 -9.37
N VAL A 145 12.28 3.14 -8.29
CA VAL A 145 11.11 2.26 -8.25
C VAL A 145 9.88 3.12 -7.98
N VAL A 146 9.00 3.26 -8.98
CA VAL A 146 7.72 3.96 -8.84
C VAL A 146 6.60 2.93 -8.63
N PRO A 147 5.81 3.03 -7.55
CA PRO A 147 4.64 2.18 -7.34
C PRO A 147 3.60 2.38 -8.44
N ILE A 148 3.21 1.29 -9.11
CA ILE A 148 2.12 1.30 -10.08
C ILE A 148 0.81 1.20 -9.31
N HIS A 149 0.07 2.30 -9.19
CA HIS A 149 -1.32 2.30 -8.76
C HIS A 149 -2.20 1.83 -9.93
N PRO A 150 -2.96 0.72 -9.81
CA PRO A 150 -3.96 0.36 -10.80
C PRO A 150 -5.23 1.16 -10.51
N ASP A 151 -5.31 2.40 -11.01
CA ASP A 151 -6.58 3.15 -10.98
C ASP A 151 -7.32 2.90 -12.30
N ILE A 152 -8.30 1.98 -12.23
CA ILE A 152 -9.24 1.72 -13.32
C ILE A 152 -10.36 2.76 -13.19
N GLN A 153 -10.14 3.96 -13.72
CA GLN A 153 -11.21 4.94 -13.91
C GLN A 153 -11.96 4.66 -15.21
N THR A 154 -12.97 3.81 -15.11
CA THR A 154 -13.97 3.57 -16.16
C THR A 154 -14.97 4.73 -16.14
N TYR A 155 -14.90 5.61 -17.14
CA TYR A 155 -15.97 6.56 -17.43
C TYR A 155 -17.27 5.82 -17.83
N PRO A 156 -18.43 6.21 -17.31
CA PRO A 156 -19.71 5.95 -17.97
C PRO A 156 -20.23 7.23 -18.63
N THR A 157 -20.50 7.16 -19.93
CA THR A 157 -21.47 8.04 -20.61
C THR A 157 -22.38 7.13 -21.46
N PRO A 158 -23.68 7.48 -21.64
CA PRO A 158 -24.76 6.52 -21.64
C PRO A 158 -25.08 5.88 -23.00
N ASP A 159 -25.76 4.74 -22.84
CA ASP A 159 -26.44 3.84 -23.77
C ASP A 159 -27.08 4.48 -25.01
N SER A 160 -26.93 3.78 -26.15
CA SER A 160 -28.06 3.50 -27.05
C SER A 160 -27.74 2.30 -27.96
N GLY A 161 -28.28 1.13 -27.61
CA GLY A 161 -29.13 0.40 -28.55
C GLY A 161 -28.55 -0.78 -29.34
N THR A 162 -29.13 -1.95 -29.05
CA THR A 162 -29.51 -3.07 -29.95
C THR A 162 -28.49 -4.12 -30.45
N GLN A 163 -28.82 -5.36 -30.03
CA GLN A 163 -28.79 -6.64 -30.77
C GLN A 163 -27.51 -7.51 -30.86
N GLN A 164 -27.62 -8.67 -30.20
CA GLN A 164 -27.33 -10.05 -30.66
C GLN A 164 -25.99 -10.40 -31.31
N GLN A 165 -25.18 -11.25 -30.65
CA GLN A 165 -24.73 -12.57 -31.18
C GLN A 165 -23.87 -13.38 -30.16
N PRO A 166 -23.74 -14.72 -30.33
CA PRO A 166 -22.85 -15.57 -29.53
C PRO A 166 -21.38 -15.54 -30.01
N ALA A 167 -20.49 -15.85 -29.04
CA ALA A 167 -19.02 -16.08 -29.03
C ALA A 167 -18.29 -16.25 -30.39
N PRO A 168 -16.99 -15.82 -30.56
CA PRO A 168 -15.85 -16.57 -29.97
C PRO A 168 -14.48 -15.82 -29.81
N LYS A 169 -13.51 -16.56 -29.22
CA LYS A 169 -12.02 -16.48 -29.32
C LYS A 169 -11.26 -15.53 -28.40
N THR A 170 -10.49 -16.16 -27.50
CA THR A 170 -9.34 -15.62 -26.78
C THR A 170 -8.19 -15.33 -27.74
N ASN A 171 -7.76 -14.08 -27.85
CA ASN A 171 -6.41 -13.72 -28.28
C ASN A 171 -5.96 -12.56 -27.39
N CYS A 172 -5.07 -12.87 -26.44
CA CYS A 172 -4.41 -11.87 -25.61
C CYS A 172 -3.26 -11.27 -26.41
N VAL A 173 -3.50 -10.14 -27.07
CA VAL A 173 -2.43 -9.33 -27.68
C VAL A 173 -1.95 -8.36 -26.61
N VAL A 174 -0.83 -8.69 -25.97
CA VAL A 174 -0.11 -7.78 -25.07
C VAL A 174 0.47 -6.65 -25.93
N SER A 175 -0.06 -5.44 -25.80
CA SER A 175 0.52 -4.23 -26.40
C SER A 175 1.36 -3.50 -25.36
N LYS A 176 2.53 -3.00 -25.77
CA LYS A 176 3.45 -2.27 -24.88
C LYS A 176 2.81 -0.97 -24.40
N PRO A 177 2.88 -0.64 -23.09
CA PRO A 177 2.35 0.62 -22.60
C PRO A 177 3.09 1.79 -23.27
N HIS A 178 2.32 2.78 -23.72
CA HIS A 178 2.88 4.00 -24.30
C HIS A 178 3.55 4.82 -23.19
N ALA A 179 4.78 5.28 -23.43
CA ALA A 179 5.47 6.16 -22.49
C ALA A 179 4.68 7.47 -22.38
N ARG A 180 4.15 7.77 -21.17
CA ARG A 180 3.51 9.04 -20.87
C ARG A 180 4.49 9.87 -20.05
N TYR A 181 4.99 10.96 -20.62
CA TYR A 181 5.82 11.91 -19.89
C TYR A 181 4.95 12.69 -18.90
N PRO A 182 5.52 13.14 -17.75
CA PRO A 182 4.79 13.90 -16.76
C PRO A 182 4.18 15.15 -17.39
N THR A 183 2.88 15.33 -17.19
CA THR A 183 2.16 16.55 -17.56
C THR A 183 2.15 17.53 -16.37
N PRO A 184 1.87 18.82 -16.57
CA PRO A 184 1.79 19.79 -15.47
C PRO A 184 0.78 19.43 -14.37
N ALA A 185 -0.19 18.54 -14.66
CA ALA A 185 -1.11 17.99 -13.67
C ALA A 185 -0.47 16.94 -12.73
N ASP A 186 0.66 16.36 -13.13
CA ASP A 186 1.45 15.39 -12.36
C ASP A 186 2.51 16.08 -11.47
N SER A 187 2.52 17.41 -11.42
CA SER A 187 3.45 18.20 -10.61
C SER A 187 2.89 18.42 -9.20
N TRP A 188 3.70 18.09 -8.19
CA TRP A 188 3.35 18.34 -6.79
C TRP A 188 3.16 19.83 -6.51
N PRO A 189 2.16 20.23 -5.71
CA PRO A 189 2.02 21.62 -5.29
C PRO A 189 3.23 22.03 -4.44
N SER A 190 3.92 23.08 -4.87
CA SER A 190 5.15 23.62 -4.24
C SER A 190 4.96 24.19 -2.83
N GLN A 191 3.74 24.10 -2.27
CA GLN A 191 3.39 24.58 -0.94
C GLN A 191 3.76 23.62 0.20
N LEU A 192 4.21 22.40 -0.11
CA LEU A 192 4.63 21.40 0.89
C LEU A 192 6.05 21.61 1.44
N LEU A 193 6.87 22.47 0.82
CA LEU A 193 8.27 22.70 1.21
C LEU A 193 8.53 24.02 1.94
N GLY A 194 7.49 24.71 2.42
CA GLY A 194 7.63 26.02 3.05
C GLY A 194 6.90 26.14 4.38
N LYS A 195 7.58 25.80 5.47
CA LYS A 195 7.40 26.30 6.85
C LYS A 195 8.50 25.69 7.73
N GLN A 196 9.67 26.32 7.70
CA GLN A 196 10.61 26.32 8.82
C GLN A 196 10.53 27.69 9.49
#